data_AF-A0A5J6MHI2-F1
#
_entry.id   AF-A0A5J6MHI2-F1
#
_cell.length_a   1.000
_cell.length_b   1.000
_cell.length_c   1.000
_cell.angle_alpha   90.00
_cell.angle_beta   90.00
_cell.angle_gamma   90.00
#
_symmetry.space_group_name_H-M   'P 1'
#
loop_
_entity.id
_entity.type
_entity.pdbx_description
1 polymer ?
#
loop_
_entity_poly.entity_id
_entity_poly.type
_entity_poly.pdbx_seq_one_letter_code
_entity_poly.pdbx_strand_id
1 'polypeptide(L)'
;MDASYQRRGRLWSAADKAYLIDSILNGFDVPKLYLADFTYADSKLNKKRLPYAVIDGKQRLEAIFDFFEGTVQLNSDFVFLENPALKLGGLSYRDLSQNHGEIAEAFDNYNLSIMSVITNKEELINELFVRLNRSKPLTGAEVRNAMAGPAPEVIRQISKHDFFSECVSFQVLRGQDLNAAAKIILFEYFGEPQETKKASLDAFVLAASKDRNRLELAGRRTYSTLDDLTGVFLPKDRLLLSAGVVPVYYWFIRSIKQRQYRIVREFLVQFEEERWENRQKAETAGSRGIDKQLLEYDRLNRSTNDLTSHIERVRILAERFSRFAS
;
A
#
# COMPACT_ATOMS: atom_id res chain seq x y z
N MET A 1 4.65 17.94 8.16
CA MET A 1 5.45 16.77 7.73
C MET A 1 4.82 15.93 6.62
N ASP A 2 3.49 15.76 6.50
CA ASP A 2 2.95 14.91 5.41
C ASP A 2 2.51 15.65 4.14
N ALA A 3 3.06 15.23 3.01
CA ALA A 3 2.61 15.55 1.64
C ALA A 3 1.85 14.34 1.02
N SER A 4 0.90 14.60 0.12
CA SER A 4 -0.06 13.59 -0.42
C SER A 4 0.56 12.42 -1.19
N TYR A 5 1.76 12.62 -1.72
CA TYR A 5 2.52 11.61 -2.48
C TYR A 5 3.44 10.76 -1.58
N GLN A 6 3.59 11.09 -0.30
CA GLN A 6 4.48 10.37 0.60
C GLN A 6 3.93 8.98 0.93
N ARG A 7 4.83 8.00 1.06
CA ARG A 7 4.49 6.63 1.45
C ARG A 7 3.79 6.63 2.81
N ARG A 8 2.67 5.89 2.92
CA ARG A 8 2.14 5.36 4.20
C ARG A 8 2.97 4.16 4.71
N GLY A 9 4.12 3.85 4.10
CA GLY A 9 4.72 2.51 4.09
C GLY A 9 6.03 2.39 4.88
N ARG A 10 6.07 1.35 5.73
CA ARG A 10 7.20 0.82 6.52
C ARG A 10 8.03 1.91 7.20
N LEU A 11 7.57 2.26 8.41
CA LEU A 11 8.46 2.74 9.45
C LEU A 11 9.68 1.82 9.49
N TRP A 12 10.88 2.40 9.40
CA TRP A 12 12.10 1.66 9.70
C TRP A 12 11.93 0.95 11.04
N SER A 13 12.39 -0.31 11.12
CA SER A 13 12.43 -1.00 12.41
C SER A 13 13.36 -0.24 13.35
N ALA A 14 13.22 -0.44 14.67
CA ALA A 14 14.15 0.17 15.63
C ALA A 14 15.62 -0.17 15.28
N ALA A 15 15.87 -1.39 14.81
CA ALA A 15 17.20 -1.83 14.37
C ALA A 15 17.71 -1.07 13.14
N ASP A 16 16.86 -0.85 12.13
CA ASP A 16 17.21 -0.07 10.94
C ASP A 16 17.47 1.41 11.29
N LYS A 17 16.68 1.98 12.21
CA LYS A 17 16.89 3.34 12.73
C LYS A 17 18.22 3.45 13.45
N ALA A 18 18.49 2.53 14.37
CA ALA A 18 19.74 2.45 15.11
C ALA A 18 20.96 2.27 14.19
N TYR A 19 20.83 1.56 13.08
CA TYR A 19 21.90 1.39 12.09
C TYR A 19 22.24 2.69 11.34
N LEU A 20 21.28 3.61 11.18
CA LEU A 20 21.60 4.96 10.70
C LEU A 20 22.36 5.76 11.76
N ILE A 21 21.98 5.65 13.03
CA ILE A 21 22.70 6.32 14.12
C ILE A 21 24.13 5.81 14.21
N ASP A 22 24.33 4.50 14.04
CA ASP A 22 25.66 3.90 13.88
C ASP A 22 26.44 4.59 12.76
N SER A 23 25.85 4.67 11.57
CA SER A 23 26.47 5.32 10.41
C SER A 23 26.92 6.76 10.72
N ILE A 24 26.08 7.51 11.44
CA ILE A 24 26.39 8.88 11.85
C ILE A 24 27.55 8.92 12.85
N LEU A 25 27.49 8.13 13.92
CA LEU A 25 28.52 8.10 14.97
C LEU A 25 29.88 7.63 14.46
N ASN A 26 29.89 6.70 13.51
CA ASN A 26 31.11 6.20 12.86
C ASN A 26 31.55 7.06 11.66
N GLY A 27 30.90 8.20 11.40
CA GLY A 27 31.30 9.16 10.37
C GLY A 27 31.11 8.68 8.93
N PHE A 28 30.24 7.68 8.70
CA PHE A 28 29.88 7.24 7.36
C PHE A 28 29.01 8.27 6.65
N ASP A 29 29.08 8.28 5.31
CA ASP A 29 28.26 9.17 4.49
C ASP A 29 26.78 8.76 4.57
N VAL A 30 25.93 9.70 5.01
CA VAL A 30 24.49 9.56 4.97
C VAL A 30 23.99 10.23 3.70
N PRO A 31 23.18 9.54 2.86
CA PRO A 31 22.71 10.11 1.60
C PRO A 31 21.99 11.46 1.81
N LYS A 32 21.89 12.25 0.74
CA LYS A 32 21.25 13.57 0.84
C LYS A 32 19.78 13.48 1.23
N LEU A 33 19.31 14.47 1.99
CA LEU A 33 17.90 14.74 2.21
C LEU A 33 17.41 15.71 1.13
N TYR A 34 16.18 15.52 0.65
CA TYR A 34 15.59 16.41 -0.35
C TYR A 34 14.39 17.09 0.26
N LEU A 35 14.43 18.42 0.35
CA LEU A 35 13.37 19.23 0.93
C LEU A 35 12.81 20.19 -0.13
N ALA A 36 11.50 20.23 -0.27
CA ALA A 36 10.83 21.34 -0.92
C ALA A 36 11.01 22.58 -0.04
N ASP A 37 11.55 23.63 -0.61
CA ASP A 37 11.91 24.85 0.07
C ASP A 37 10.95 25.97 -0.30
N PHE A 38 10.19 26.44 0.68
CA PHE A 38 9.16 27.45 0.52
C PHE A 38 9.57 28.80 1.11
N THR A 39 10.80 28.97 1.60
CA THR A 39 11.23 30.26 2.19
C THR A 39 11.52 31.32 1.14
N TYR A 40 11.70 30.92 -0.12
CA TYR A 40 12.06 31.83 -1.23
C TYR A 40 10.86 32.46 -1.93
N ALA A 41 9.68 31.83 -1.90
CA ALA A 41 8.46 32.37 -2.52
C ALA A 41 7.20 31.69 -1.98
N ASP A 42 6.10 32.45 -1.92
CA ASP A 42 4.77 31.91 -1.64
C ASP A 42 4.36 30.93 -2.75
N SER A 43 4.23 29.66 -2.37
CA SER A 43 3.89 28.57 -3.28
C SER A 43 2.50 28.02 -2.97
N LYS A 44 1.66 27.85 -3.99
CA LYS A 44 0.35 27.17 -3.88
C LYS A 44 0.49 25.71 -3.40
N LEU A 45 1.68 25.13 -3.50
CA LEU A 45 2.01 23.80 -3.00
C LEU A 45 2.12 23.77 -1.47
N ASN A 46 2.43 24.91 -0.83
CA ASN A 46 2.61 25.03 0.61
C ASN A 46 1.26 25.18 1.36
N LYS A 47 0.40 24.18 1.25
CA LYS A 47 -0.92 24.18 1.88
C LYS A 47 -0.87 24.31 3.41
N LYS A 48 0.22 23.87 4.04
CA LYS A 48 0.42 23.88 5.50
C LYS A 48 1.17 25.11 6.02
N ARG A 49 1.59 26.03 5.14
CA ARG A 49 2.36 27.25 5.47
C ARG A 49 3.59 26.96 6.33
N LEU A 50 4.31 25.89 6.02
CA LEU A 50 5.57 25.53 6.68
C LEU A 50 6.75 25.91 5.78
N PRO A 51 7.93 26.25 6.33
CA PRO A 51 9.08 26.69 5.54
C PRO A 51 9.62 25.57 4.63
N TYR A 52 9.49 24.31 5.05
CA TYR A 52 10.00 23.15 4.33
C TYR A 52 9.00 21.99 4.30
N ALA A 53 9.07 21.17 3.26
CA ALA A 53 8.42 19.85 3.22
C ALA A 53 9.37 18.78 2.71
N VAL A 54 9.37 17.61 3.35
CA VAL A 54 10.25 16.51 2.96
C VAL A 54 9.80 15.89 1.64
N ILE A 55 10.70 15.83 0.65
CA ILE A 55 10.51 15.07 -0.59
C ILE A 55 11.08 13.65 -0.40
N ASP A 56 12.32 13.55 0.09
CA ASP A 56 12.98 12.28 0.40
C ASP A 56 13.79 12.39 1.70
N GLY A 57 13.89 11.28 2.44
CA GLY A 57 14.66 11.20 3.68
C GLY A 57 13.86 11.27 4.97
N LYS A 58 12.52 11.17 4.90
CA LYS A 58 11.62 11.20 6.07
C LYS A 58 12.03 10.21 7.17
N GLN A 59 12.26 8.94 6.83
CA GLN A 59 12.65 7.91 7.79
C GLN A 59 14.02 8.16 8.44
N ARG A 60 14.93 8.84 7.72
CA ARG A 60 16.24 9.21 8.25
C ARG A 60 16.13 10.33 9.27
N LEU A 61 15.32 11.35 8.98
CA LEU A 61 15.00 12.41 9.93
C LEU A 61 14.27 11.86 11.17
N GLU A 62 13.30 10.97 10.97
CA GLU A 62 12.59 10.30 12.08
C GLU A 62 13.56 9.51 12.96
N ALA A 63 14.47 8.71 12.38
CA ALA A 63 15.47 7.97 13.16
C ALA A 63 16.35 8.90 14.03
N ILE A 64 16.78 10.04 13.48
CA ILE A 64 17.60 11.02 14.19
C ILE A 64 16.80 11.64 15.35
N PHE A 65 15.56 12.08 15.10
CA PHE A 65 14.71 12.63 16.16
C PHE A 65 14.38 11.59 17.24
N ASP A 66 14.06 10.37 16.84
CA ASP A 66 13.78 9.27 17.76
C ASP A 66 14.97 8.95 18.67
N PHE A 67 16.20 9.05 18.15
CA PHE A 67 17.41 8.87 18.96
C PHE A 67 17.60 10.02 19.96
N PHE A 68 17.42 11.28 19.53
CA PHE A 68 17.43 12.44 20.43
C PHE A 68 16.39 12.32 21.55
N GLU A 69 15.20 11.84 21.22
CA GLU A 69 14.09 11.65 22.18
C GLU A 69 14.28 10.39 23.05
N GLY A 70 15.27 9.54 22.75
CA GLY A 70 15.56 8.31 23.47
C GLY A 70 14.57 7.16 23.20
N THR A 71 13.75 7.27 22.15
CA THR A 71 12.83 6.19 21.72
C THR A 71 13.54 5.14 20.88
N VAL A 72 14.71 5.46 20.33
CA VAL A 72 15.66 4.54 19.69
C VAL A 72 16.96 4.51 20.50
N GLN A 73 17.55 3.32 20.60
CA GLN A 73 18.86 3.08 21.22
C GLN A 73 19.81 2.47 20.19
N LEU A 74 21.12 2.55 20.42
CA LEU A 74 22.11 1.85 19.61
C LEU A 74 21.85 0.34 19.64
N ASN A 75 22.06 -0.34 18.51
CA ASN A 75 21.91 -1.79 18.48
C ASN A 75 22.90 -2.45 19.46
N SER A 76 22.53 -3.59 20.03
CA SER A 76 23.38 -4.31 20.98
C SER A 76 24.73 -4.73 20.40
N ASP A 77 24.82 -4.88 19.09
CA ASP A 77 26.01 -5.24 18.31
C ASP A 77 26.77 -4.02 17.75
N PHE A 78 26.38 -2.79 18.12
CA PHE A 78 27.06 -1.57 17.71
C PHE A 78 28.55 -1.58 18.13
N VAL A 79 29.41 -1.17 17.20
CA VAL A 79 30.86 -1.03 17.42
C VAL A 79 31.28 0.39 17.03
N PHE A 80 31.89 1.11 17.97
CA PHE A 80 32.51 2.40 17.69
C PHE A 80 33.90 2.16 17.08
N LEU A 81 34.10 2.53 15.82
CA LEU A 81 35.28 2.14 15.04
C LEU A 81 36.55 2.84 15.52
N GLU A 82 36.45 4.07 16.02
CA GLU A 82 37.60 4.81 16.56
C GLU A 82 38.12 4.19 17.87
N ASN A 83 37.24 3.56 18.67
CA ASN A 83 37.62 2.82 19.86
C ASN A 83 36.71 1.58 20.10
N PRO A 84 37.03 0.43 19.47
CA PRO A 84 36.20 -0.78 19.57
C PRO A 84 36.10 -1.41 20.97
N ALA A 85 36.98 -1.03 21.90
CA ALA A 85 36.94 -1.49 23.29
C ALA A 85 35.79 -0.83 24.06
N LEU A 86 35.33 0.35 23.63
CA LEU A 86 34.23 1.08 24.22
C LEU A 86 32.90 0.42 23.86
N LYS A 87 32.12 0.01 24.88
CA LYS A 87 30.83 -0.68 24.70
C LYS A 87 29.67 0.30 24.79
N LEU A 88 29.18 0.72 23.63
CA LEU A 88 28.06 1.68 23.52
C LEU A 88 26.74 1.04 23.06
N GLY A 89 26.73 -0.26 22.72
CA GLY A 89 25.51 -0.95 22.32
C GLY A 89 24.42 -0.87 23.40
N GLY A 90 23.19 -0.58 22.99
CA GLY A 90 22.05 -0.40 23.88
C GLY A 90 21.93 1.00 24.52
N LEU A 91 22.90 1.89 24.32
CA LEU A 91 22.83 3.24 24.88
C LEU A 91 21.89 4.14 24.06
N SER A 92 21.15 5.00 24.75
CA SER A 92 20.38 6.11 24.17
C SER A 92 21.24 7.37 24.04
N TYR A 93 20.74 8.39 23.33
CA TYR A 93 21.39 9.71 23.29
C TYR A 93 21.66 10.26 24.70
N ARG A 94 20.69 10.15 25.62
CA ARG A 94 20.84 10.60 27.00
C ARG A 94 22.00 9.92 27.72
N ASP A 95 22.16 8.61 27.52
CA ASP A 95 23.25 7.85 28.15
C ASP A 95 24.61 8.28 27.60
N LEU A 96 24.68 8.57 26.29
CA LEU A 96 25.87 9.13 25.65
C LEU A 96 26.17 10.53 26.18
N SER A 97 25.20 11.44 26.24
CA SER A 97 25.43 12.80 26.75
C SER A 97 25.91 12.82 28.22
N GLN A 98 25.46 11.85 29.03
CA GLN A 98 25.84 11.79 30.45
C GLN A 98 27.21 11.13 30.69
N ASN A 99 27.56 10.10 29.93
CA ASN A 99 28.73 9.26 30.21
C ASN A 99 29.81 9.30 29.13
N HIS A 100 29.49 9.80 27.93
CA HIS A 100 30.32 9.80 26.72
C HIS A 100 30.13 11.10 25.91
N GLY A 101 30.33 12.26 26.56
CA GLY A 101 30.00 13.58 26.01
C GLY A 101 30.61 13.87 24.63
N GLU A 102 31.85 13.47 24.38
CA GLU A 102 32.52 13.65 23.07
C GLU A 102 31.79 12.91 21.93
N ILE A 103 31.18 11.76 22.22
CA ILE A 103 30.45 10.95 21.22
C ILE A 103 29.07 11.55 20.96
N ALA A 104 28.42 12.07 22.00
CA ALA A 104 27.18 12.83 21.85
C ALA A 104 27.44 14.10 21.01
N GLU A 105 28.55 14.80 21.24
CA GLU A 105 28.94 15.97 20.46
C GLU A 105 29.22 15.63 18.99
N ALA A 106 29.83 14.47 18.71
CA ALA A 106 30.02 13.99 17.34
C ALA A 106 28.68 13.75 16.61
N PHE A 107 27.67 13.22 17.32
CA PHE A 107 26.32 13.09 16.80
C PHE A 107 25.66 14.46 16.54
N ASP A 108 25.72 15.37 17.51
CA ASP A 108 25.10 16.70 17.45
C ASP A 108 25.64 17.54 16.29
N ASN A 109 26.95 17.42 16.01
CA ASN A 109 27.64 18.16 14.97
C ASN A 109 27.69 17.45 13.61
N TYR A 110 27.03 16.30 13.46
CA TYR A 110 27.01 15.60 12.18
C TYR A 110 26.29 16.42 11.10
N ASN A 111 27.00 16.74 10.03
CA ASN A 111 26.51 17.60 8.96
C ASN A 111 25.65 16.82 7.95
N LEU A 112 24.34 16.93 8.06
CA LEU A 112 23.42 16.37 7.08
C LEU A 112 23.46 17.16 5.77
N SER A 113 23.73 16.46 4.66
CA SER A 113 23.63 17.06 3.32
C SER A 113 22.16 17.24 2.91
N ILE A 114 21.72 18.49 2.78
CA ILE A 114 20.35 18.85 2.39
C ILE A 114 20.36 19.49 0.99
N MET A 115 19.48 18.99 0.11
CA MET A 115 19.19 19.59 -1.19
C MET A 115 17.84 20.31 -1.13
N SER A 116 17.88 21.65 -1.20
CA SER A 116 16.68 22.48 -1.34
C SER A 116 16.14 22.45 -2.77
N VAL A 117 14.86 22.13 -2.90
CA VAL A 117 14.14 22.08 -4.17
C VAL A 117 13.15 23.24 -4.18
N ILE A 118 13.47 24.25 -4.98
CA ILE A 118 12.64 25.46 -5.13
C ILE A 118 11.81 25.31 -6.40
N THR A 119 10.51 25.07 -6.27
CA THR A 119 9.58 25.02 -7.40
C THR A 119 8.13 25.26 -6.98
N ASN A 120 7.34 25.77 -7.91
CA ASN A 120 5.88 25.91 -7.78
C ASN A 120 5.12 24.84 -8.57
N LYS A 121 5.81 23.88 -9.20
CA LYS A 121 5.21 22.82 -10.01
C LYS A 121 5.24 21.47 -9.29
N GLU A 122 4.07 20.96 -8.93
CA GLU A 122 3.90 19.67 -8.23
C GLU A 122 4.48 18.50 -9.05
N GLU A 123 4.29 18.53 -10.37
CA GLU A 123 4.78 17.50 -11.30
C GLU A 123 6.29 17.28 -11.25
N LEU A 124 7.09 18.35 -11.05
CA LEU A 124 8.55 18.25 -10.97
C LEU A 124 9.01 17.62 -9.65
N ILE A 125 8.31 17.93 -8.55
CA ILE A 125 8.56 17.31 -7.24
C ILE A 125 8.26 15.81 -7.31
N ASN A 126 7.16 15.43 -7.94
CA ASN A 126 6.76 14.04 -8.11
C ASN A 126 7.76 13.27 -8.98
N GLU A 127 8.20 13.84 -10.11
CA GLU A 127 9.20 13.23 -10.99
C GLU A 127 10.54 13.03 -10.25
N LEU A 128 10.97 14.03 -9.47
CA LEU A 128 12.17 13.92 -8.63
C LEU A 128 12.04 12.78 -7.61
N PHE A 129 10.91 12.72 -6.90
CA PHE A 129 10.64 11.65 -5.93
C PHE A 129 10.73 10.25 -6.58
N VAL A 130 10.13 10.08 -7.76
CA VAL A 130 10.18 8.83 -8.53
C VAL A 130 11.63 8.47 -8.89
N ARG A 131 12.42 9.45 -9.36
CA ARG A 131 13.83 9.22 -9.74
C ARG A 131 14.69 8.81 -8.55
N LEU A 132 14.54 9.46 -7.41
CA LEU A 132 15.28 9.13 -6.17
C LEU A 132 14.97 7.71 -5.68
N ASN A 133 13.76 7.23 -5.94
CA ASN A 133 13.30 5.92 -5.48
C ASN A 133 13.42 4.81 -6.53
N ARG A 134 14.05 5.03 -7.69
CA ARG A 134 14.20 3.99 -8.72
C ARG A 134 14.99 2.76 -8.24
N SER A 135 15.92 2.93 -7.30
CA SER A 135 16.75 1.85 -6.73
C SER A 135 15.98 0.92 -5.78
N LYS A 136 14.82 1.35 -5.26
CA LYS A 136 13.85 0.51 -4.54
C LYS A 136 12.51 0.61 -5.29
N PRO A 137 12.23 -0.27 -6.27
CA PRO A 137 11.18 -0.05 -7.25
C PRO A 137 9.83 0.19 -6.57
N LEU A 138 9.25 1.37 -6.84
CA LEU A 138 7.90 1.71 -6.44
C LEU A 138 6.92 0.64 -6.96
N THR A 139 5.91 0.29 -6.16
CA THR A 139 4.83 -0.57 -6.65
C THR A 139 4.04 0.17 -7.72
N GLY A 140 3.32 -0.58 -8.57
CA GLY A 140 2.43 0.05 -9.54
C GLY A 140 1.40 0.98 -8.89
N ALA A 141 0.94 0.65 -7.68
CA ALA A 141 0.01 1.50 -6.94
C ALA A 141 0.65 2.79 -6.45
N GLU A 142 1.90 2.73 -5.97
CA GLU A 142 2.67 3.93 -5.59
C GLU A 142 2.90 4.84 -6.80
N VAL A 143 3.26 4.27 -7.96
CA VAL A 143 3.41 5.03 -9.21
C VAL A 143 2.09 5.71 -9.58
N ARG A 144 0.97 4.96 -9.62
CA ARG A 144 -0.34 5.53 -9.96
C ARG A 144 -0.80 6.60 -9.00
N ASN A 145 -0.53 6.44 -7.71
CA ASN A 145 -0.92 7.42 -6.71
C ASN A 145 -0.17 8.76 -6.86
N ALA A 146 1.01 8.75 -7.48
CA ALA A 146 1.82 9.93 -7.80
C ALA A 146 1.54 10.53 -9.20
N MET A 147 0.72 9.86 -10.03
CA MET A 147 0.33 10.40 -11.34
C MET A 147 -0.54 11.65 -11.18
N ALA A 148 -0.53 12.52 -12.19
CA ALA A 148 -1.42 13.67 -12.25
C ALA A 148 -2.86 13.25 -12.62
N GLY A 149 -3.83 14.07 -12.25
CA GLY A 149 -5.25 13.90 -12.60
C GLY A 149 -6.15 13.57 -11.42
N PRO A 150 -7.47 13.42 -11.66
CA PRO A 150 -8.46 13.19 -10.60
C PRO A 150 -8.50 11.73 -10.11
N ALA A 151 -8.11 10.75 -10.94
CA ALA A 151 -8.22 9.33 -10.59
C ALA A 151 -7.43 8.92 -9.33
N PRO A 152 -6.18 9.37 -9.11
CA PRO A 152 -5.44 9.08 -7.88
C PRO A 152 -6.16 9.56 -6.62
N GLU A 153 -6.86 10.69 -6.67
CA GLU A 153 -7.64 11.19 -5.53
C GLU A 153 -8.84 10.29 -5.22
N VAL A 154 -9.60 9.91 -6.24
CA VAL A 154 -10.75 9.01 -6.08
C VAL A 154 -10.30 7.63 -5.57
N ILE A 155 -9.19 7.10 -6.10
CA ILE A 155 -8.59 5.84 -5.61
C ILE A 155 -8.23 5.94 -4.13
N ARG A 156 -7.61 7.06 -3.71
CA ARG A 156 -7.29 7.30 -2.28
C ARG A 156 -8.54 7.37 -1.43
N GLN A 157 -9.60 8.02 -1.90
CA GLN A 157 -10.87 8.09 -1.18
C GLN A 157 -11.44 6.67 -1.00
N ILE A 158 -11.57 5.91 -2.08
CA ILE A 158 -12.06 4.52 -2.04
C ILE A 158 -11.22 3.65 -1.09
N SER A 159 -9.89 3.77 -1.11
CA SER A 159 -9.00 3.00 -0.22
C SER A 159 -9.20 3.30 1.28
N LYS A 160 -9.85 4.41 1.63
CA LYS A 160 -10.17 4.78 3.02
C LYS A 160 -11.55 4.27 3.47
N HIS A 161 -12.29 3.60 2.60
CA HIS A 161 -13.58 3.01 2.94
C HIS A 161 -13.43 1.96 4.05
N ASP A 162 -14.44 1.83 4.91
CA ASP A 162 -14.42 0.93 6.08
C ASP A 162 -14.14 -0.53 5.69
N PHE A 163 -14.58 -0.93 4.50
CA PHE A 163 -14.21 -2.22 3.88
C PHE A 163 -12.68 -2.49 3.92
N PHE A 164 -11.84 -1.50 3.58
CA PHE A 164 -10.38 -1.66 3.53
C PHE A 164 -9.69 -1.51 4.89
N SER A 165 -10.27 -0.77 5.84
CA SER A 165 -9.70 -0.66 7.19
C SER A 165 -10.12 -1.84 8.07
N GLU A 166 -11.38 -2.25 7.98
CA GLU A 166 -12.02 -3.20 8.89
C GLU A 166 -12.08 -4.61 8.33
N CYS A 167 -12.63 -4.81 7.12
CA CYS A 167 -12.94 -6.15 6.61
C CYS A 167 -11.73 -6.90 6.04
N VAL A 168 -10.83 -6.24 5.31
CA VAL A 168 -9.72 -6.93 4.62
C VAL A 168 -8.65 -7.46 5.58
N SER A 169 -8.13 -8.65 5.25
CA SER A 169 -7.07 -9.33 6.02
C SER A 169 -5.70 -9.33 5.34
N PHE A 170 -5.62 -8.99 4.05
CA PHE A 170 -4.34 -8.83 3.38
C PHE A 170 -3.58 -7.60 3.88
N GLN A 171 -2.25 -7.64 3.78
CA GLN A 171 -1.42 -6.52 4.19
C GLN A 171 -1.61 -5.31 3.27
N VAL A 172 -2.08 -4.19 3.81
CA VAL A 172 -2.24 -2.92 3.08
C VAL A 172 -0.90 -2.23 2.75
N LEU A 173 0.23 -2.82 3.17
CA LEU A 173 1.57 -2.30 2.93
C LEU A 173 1.85 -2.10 1.44
N ARG A 174 2.60 -1.03 1.12
CA ARG A 174 3.00 -0.66 -0.25
C ARG A 174 1.83 -0.39 -1.21
N GLY A 175 0.68 0.02 -0.68
CA GLY A 175 -0.48 0.45 -1.45
C GLY A 175 -1.28 -0.72 -2.05
N GLN A 176 -1.36 -1.87 -1.37
CA GLN A 176 -2.19 -2.98 -1.85
C GLN A 176 -3.69 -2.64 -1.80
N ASP A 177 -4.11 -1.87 -0.80
CA ASP A 177 -5.43 -1.25 -0.69
C ASP A 177 -5.69 -0.31 -1.88
N LEU A 178 -4.76 0.60 -2.17
CA LEU A 178 -4.81 1.49 -3.34
C LEU A 178 -4.86 0.70 -4.65
N ASN A 179 -4.13 -0.41 -4.73
CA ASN A 179 -4.15 -1.28 -5.89
C ASN A 179 -5.52 -1.95 -6.05
N ALA A 180 -6.09 -2.53 -4.99
CA ALA A 180 -7.40 -3.15 -5.01
C ALA A 180 -8.51 -2.14 -5.33
N ALA A 181 -8.46 -0.95 -4.72
CA ALA A 181 -9.33 0.19 -5.04
C ALA A 181 -9.26 0.58 -6.53
N ALA A 182 -8.04 0.67 -7.09
CA ALA A 182 -7.85 0.98 -8.51
C ALA A 182 -8.46 -0.09 -9.44
N LYS A 183 -8.45 -1.37 -9.03
CA LYS A 183 -9.05 -2.46 -9.81
C LYS A 183 -10.57 -2.39 -9.85
N ILE A 184 -11.21 -2.14 -8.71
CA ILE A 184 -12.68 -2.10 -8.63
C ILE A 184 -13.25 -0.86 -9.32
N ILE A 185 -12.62 0.31 -9.15
CA ILE A 185 -13.07 1.51 -9.87
C ILE A 185 -12.83 1.40 -11.38
N LEU A 186 -11.78 0.70 -11.81
CA LEU A 186 -11.57 0.40 -13.23
C LEU A 186 -12.78 -0.36 -13.81
N PHE A 187 -13.29 -1.37 -13.08
CA PHE A 187 -14.46 -2.12 -13.52
C PHE A 187 -15.70 -1.22 -13.61
N GLU A 188 -15.94 -0.38 -12.61
CA GLU A 188 -17.07 0.56 -12.63
C GLU A 188 -16.95 1.62 -13.71
N TYR A 189 -15.74 2.10 -14.00
CA TYR A 189 -15.49 3.07 -15.05
C TYR A 189 -15.85 2.49 -16.41
N PHE A 190 -15.44 1.26 -16.72
CA PHE A 190 -15.77 0.61 -17.99
C PHE A 190 -17.16 -0.05 -18.01
N GLY A 191 -17.75 -0.33 -16.84
CA GLY A 191 -19.06 -0.97 -16.70
C GLY A 191 -19.03 -2.50 -16.79
N GLU A 192 -17.84 -3.10 -16.84
CA GLU A 192 -17.61 -4.54 -16.96
C GLU A 192 -16.23 -4.91 -16.36
N PRO A 193 -15.97 -6.20 -16.04
CA PRO A 193 -14.64 -6.64 -15.64
C PRO A 193 -13.60 -6.32 -16.72
N GLN A 194 -12.44 -5.85 -16.29
CA GLN A 194 -11.33 -5.47 -17.16
C GLN A 194 -10.05 -6.23 -16.79
N GLU A 195 -9.07 -6.23 -17.69
CA GLU A 195 -7.72 -6.66 -17.32
C GLU A 195 -7.14 -5.68 -16.28
N THR A 196 -6.56 -6.22 -15.20
CA THR A 196 -6.01 -5.41 -14.10
C THR A 196 -4.50 -5.53 -13.97
N LYS A 197 -3.80 -5.74 -15.09
CA LYS A 197 -2.34 -5.67 -15.15
C LYS A 197 -1.88 -4.23 -14.97
N LYS A 198 -0.59 -4.06 -14.69
CA LYS A 198 0.02 -2.74 -14.49
C LYS A 198 -0.30 -1.79 -15.64
N ALA A 199 -0.06 -2.22 -16.89
CA ALA A 199 -0.28 -1.38 -18.07
C ALA A 199 -1.74 -0.92 -18.19
N SER A 200 -2.70 -1.81 -17.95
CA SER A 200 -4.14 -1.53 -18.03
C SER A 200 -4.58 -0.54 -16.95
N LEU A 201 -4.09 -0.70 -15.72
CA LEU A 201 -4.37 0.23 -14.61
C LEU A 201 -3.75 1.61 -14.85
N ASP A 202 -2.51 1.66 -15.37
CA ASP A 202 -1.83 2.92 -15.68
C ASP A 202 -2.55 3.65 -16.83
N ALA A 203 -2.98 2.92 -17.87
CA ALA A 203 -3.78 3.44 -18.97
C ALA A 203 -5.13 3.99 -18.50
N PHE A 204 -5.77 3.33 -17.54
CA PHE A 204 -7.02 3.81 -16.94
C PHE A 204 -6.84 5.17 -16.23
N VAL A 205 -5.78 5.34 -15.44
CA VAL A 205 -5.53 6.64 -14.75
C VAL A 205 -5.40 7.77 -15.77
N LEU A 206 -4.73 7.51 -16.90
CA LEU A 206 -4.60 8.47 -18.01
C LEU A 206 -5.95 8.72 -18.70
N ALA A 207 -6.74 7.68 -18.96
CA ALA A 207 -8.05 7.79 -19.60
C ALA A 207 -9.05 8.56 -18.73
N ALA A 208 -9.11 8.25 -17.44
CA ALA A 208 -9.99 8.90 -16.47
C ALA A 208 -9.68 10.40 -16.27
N SER A 209 -8.47 10.84 -16.60
CA SER A 209 -8.11 12.25 -16.60
C SER A 209 -8.83 13.05 -17.69
N LYS A 210 -9.39 12.38 -18.71
CA LYS A 210 -10.12 13.00 -19.83
C LYS A 210 -11.64 13.06 -19.61
N ASP A 211 -12.19 12.25 -18.70
CA ASP A 211 -13.62 12.15 -18.44
C ASP A 211 -13.91 12.09 -16.94
N ARG A 212 -13.94 13.28 -16.33
CA ARG A 212 -14.15 13.43 -14.89
C ARG A 212 -15.55 13.01 -14.44
N ASN A 213 -16.58 13.26 -15.24
CA ASN A 213 -17.96 12.91 -14.89
C ASN A 213 -18.15 11.39 -14.79
N ARG A 214 -17.59 10.65 -15.76
CA ARG A 214 -17.61 9.19 -15.73
C ARG A 214 -16.82 8.63 -14.55
N LEU A 215 -15.66 9.21 -14.24
CA LEU A 215 -14.88 8.84 -13.06
C LEU A 215 -15.63 9.09 -11.75
N GLU A 216 -16.29 10.24 -11.60
CA GLU A 216 -17.08 10.56 -10.40
C GLU A 216 -18.27 9.59 -10.24
N LEU A 217 -18.97 9.26 -11.33
CA LEU A 217 -20.05 8.27 -11.31
C LEU A 217 -19.54 6.87 -10.93
N ALA A 218 -18.40 6.46 -11.49
CA ALA A 218 -17.75 5.20 -11.16
C ALA A 218 -17.34 5.15 -9.67
N GLY A 219 -16.81 6.26 -9.14
CA GLY A 219 -16.47 6.41 -7.73
C GLY A 219 -17.69 6.23 -6.83
N ARG A 220 -18.82 6.89 -7.13
CA ARG A 220 -20.08 6.74 -6.36
C ARG A 220 -20.61 5.31 -6.37
N ARG A 221 -20.61 4.65 -7.53
CA ARG A 221 -21.01 3.23 -7.64
C ARG A 221 -20.09 2.31 -6.84
N THR A 222 -18.78 2.61 -6.87
CA THR A 222 -17.79 1.87 -6.08
C THR A 222 -18.08 1.99 -4.58
N TYR A 223 -18.32 3.20 -4.08
CA TYR A 223 -18.68 3.43 -2.69
C TYR A 223 -19.94 2.67 -2.27
N SER A 224 -21.04 2.83 -3.02
CA SER A 224 -22.31 2.15 -2.72
C SER A 224 -22.15 0.63 -2.68
N THR A 225 -21.35 0.06 -3.58
CA THR A 225 -21.10 -1.38 -3.61
C THR A 225 -20.21 -1.80 -2.44
N LEU A 226 -19.25 -0.97 -2.03
CA LEU A 226 -18.43 -1.26 -0.85
C LEU A 226 -19.24 -1.23 0.45
N ASP A 227 -20.27 -0.38 0.56
CA ASP A 227 -21.25 -0.44 1.67
C ASP A 227 -21.99 -1.79 1.70
N ASP A 228 -22.34 -2.33 0.54
CA ASP A 228 -22.95 -3.67 0.46
C ASP A 228 -21.95 -4.77 0.88
N LEU A 229 -20.67 -4.62 0.53
CA LEU A 229 -19.62 -5.57 0.93
C LEU A 229 -19.36 -5.55 2.44
N THR A 230 -19.39 -4.39 3.11
CA THR A 230 -19.20 -4.33 4.58
C THR A 230 -20.32 -5.05 5.32
N GLY A 231 -21.53 -5.13 4.75
CA GLY A 231 -22.62 -5.96 5.29
C GLY A 231 -22.43 -7.47 5.13
N VAL A 232 -21.56 -7.91 4.22
CA VAL A 232 -21.30 -9.35 3.92
C VAL A 232 -20.08 -9.89 4.67
N PHE A 233 -19.02 -9.08 4.79
CA PHE A 233 -17.73 -9.50 5.34
C PHE A 233 -17.55 -9.05 6.79
N LEU A 234 -16.93 -9.92 7.60
CA LEU A 234 -16.59 -9.60 8.99
C LEU A 234 -15.30 -8.79 9.09
N PRO A 235 -15.03 -8.14 10.23
CA PRO A 235 -13.72 -7.57 10.49
C PRO A 235 -12.61 -8.61 10.35
N LYS A 236 -11.55 -8.29 9.61
CA LYS A 236 -10.43 -9.19 9.27
C LYS A 236 -10.92 -10.55 8.77
N ASP A 237 -11.77 -10.53 7.74
CA ASP A 237 -12.39 -11.72 7.20
C ASP A 237 -11.37 -12.69 6.57
N ARG A 238 -11.52 -13.98 6.87
CA ARG A 238 -10.75 -15.08 6.26
C ARG A 238 -10.98 -15.21 4.75
N LEU A 239 -12.12 -14.74 4.25
CA LEU A 239 -12.44 -14.72 2.82
C LEU A 239 -11.63 -13.64 2.06
N LEU A 240 -11.01 -12.69 2.78
CA LEU A 240 -10.29 -11.54 2.21
C LEU A 240 -8.79 -11.58 2.54
N LEU A 241 -8.19 -12.78 2.59
CA LEU A 241 -6.76 -12.98 2.85
C LEU A 241 -5.85 -12.48 1.73
N SER A 242 -6.35 -12.35 0.50
CA SER A 242 -5.58 -11.91 -0.66
C SER A 242 -6.28 -10.78 -1.40
N ALA A 243 -5.55 -9.70 -1.72
CA ALA A 243 -6.08 -8.60 -2.54
C ALA A 243 -6.54 -9.05 -3.94
N GLY A 244 -6.10 -10.22 -4.42
CA GLY A 244 -6.46 -10.77 -5.74
C GLY A 244 -7.90 -11.26 -5.86
N VAL A 245 -8.59 -11.50 -4.73
CA VAL A 245 -10.00 -11.94 -4.73
C VAL A 245 -10.98 -10.76 -4.73
N VAL A 246 -10.55 -9.60 -4.24
CA VAL A 246 -11.40 -8.42 -4.06
C VAL A 246 -12.15 -8.02 -5.34
N PRO A 247 -11.52 -7.90 -6.53
CA PRO A 247 -12.24 -7.51 -7.74
C PRO A 247 -13.35 -8.50 -8.14
N VAL A 248 -13.14 -9.79 -7.89
CA VAL A 248 -14.09 -10.86 -8.22
C VAL A 248 -15.27 -10.83 -7.28
N TYR A 249 -15.03 -10.79 -5.96
CA TYR A 249 -16.10 -10.73 -4.96
C TYR A 249 -16.89 -9.43 -5.08
N TYR A 250 -16.19 -8.30 -5.27
CA TYR A 250 -16.81 -7.01 -5.56
C TYR A 250 -17.78 -7.14 -6.74
N TRP A 251 -17.31 -7.63 -7.89
CA TRP A 251 -18.13 -7.68 -9.08
C TRP A 251 -19.27 -8.70 -9.00
N PHE A 252 -19.05 -9.82 -8.32
CA PHE A 252 -20.08 -10.81 -8.03
C PHE A 252 -21.21 -10.21 -7.18
N ILE A 253 -20.89 -9.58 -6.05
CA ILE A 253 -21.89 -8.97 -5.14
C ILE A 253 -22.61 -7.81 -5.83
N ARG A 254 -21.88 -7.00 -6.60
CA ARG A 254 -22.44 -5.94 -7.45
C ARG A 254 -23.44 -6.44 -8.49
N SER A 255 -23.34 -7.70 -8.90
CA SER A 255 -24.14 -8.27 -10.00
C SER A 255 -25.37 -9.06 -9.53
N ILE A 256 -25.58 -9.23 -8.22
CA ILE A 256 -26.74 -9.93 -7.65
C ILE A 256 -27.72 -8.94 -6.99
N LYS A 257 -28.95 -9.38 -6.71
CA LYS A 257 -29.98 -8.52 -6.12
C LYS A 257 -29.73 -8.33 -4.61
N GLN A 258 -29.94 -7.11 -4.09
CA GLN A 258 -29.74 -6.79 -2.66
C GLN A 258 -30.43 -7.75 -1.69
N ARG A 259 -31.65 -8.23 -2.02
CA ARG A 259 -32.38 -9.22 -1.20
C ARG A 259 -31.61 -10.53 -0.97
N GLN A 260 -30.65 -10.85 -1.85
CA GLN A 260 -29.85 -12.06 -1.80
C GLN A 260 -28.58 -11.88 -0.94
N TYR A 261 -28.23 -10.66 -0.52
CA TYR A 261 -26.99 -10.40 0.24
C TYR A 261 -26.91 -11.18 1.56
N ARG A 262 -28.05 -11.44 2.19
CA ARG A 262 -28.15 -12.19 3.46
C ARG A 262 -27.56 -13.60 3.39
N ILE A 263 -27.59 -14.23 2.22
CA ILE A 263 -27.12 -15.60 2.01
C ILE A 263 -25.74 -15.66 1.32
N VAL A 264 -25.20 -14.51 0.88
CA VAL A 264 -23.91 -14.44 0.18
C VAL A 264 -22.78 -14.92 1.06
N ARG A 265 -22.78 -14.51 2.33
CA ARG A 265 -21.72 -14.91 3.27
C ARG A 265 -21.66 -16.42 3.42
N GLU A 266 -22.79 -17.03 3.72
CA GLU A 266 -22.93 -18.48 3.90
C GLU A 266 -22.44 -19.22 2.65
N PHE A 267 -22.89 -18.76 1.47
CA PHE A 267 -22.42 -19.27 0.19
C PHE A 267 -20.90 -19.18 0.03
N LEU A 268 -20.30 -18.02 0.26
CA LEU A 268 -18.85 -17.83 0.06
C LEU A 268 -18.03 -18.70 1.02
N VAL A 269 -18.51 -18.87 2.26
CA VAL A 269 -17.90 -19.78 3.23
C VAL A 269 -17.95 -21.22 2.74
N GLN A 270 -19.13 -21.70 2.35
CA GLN A 270 -19.29 -23.05 1.82
C GLN A 270 -18.46 -23.27 0.54
N PHE A 271 -18.44 -22.28 -0.35
CA PHE A 271 -17.68 -22.33 -1.59
C PHE A 271 -16.17 -22.48 -1.35
N GLU A 272 -15.60 -21.76 -0.37
CA GLU A 272 -14.18 -21.92 -0.03
C GLU A 272 -13.88 -23.27 0.66
N GLU A 273 -14.81 -23.80 1.45
CA GLU A 273 -14.71 -25.13 2.06
C GLU A 273 -14.75 -26.23 1.00
N GLU A 274 -15.71 -26.18 0.07
CA GLU A 274 -15.79 -27.09 -1.09
C GLU A 274 -14.52 -27.02 -1.95
N ARG A 275 -13.99 -25.81 -2.20
CA ARG A 275 -12.73 -25.63 -2.94
C ARG A 275 -11.56 -26.29 -2.21
N TRP A 276 -11.47 -26.11 -0.90
CA TRP A 276 -10.39 -26.70 -0.11
C TRP A 276 -10.46 -28.24 -0.14
N GLU A 277 -11.63 -28.82 0.07
CA GLU A 277 -11.83 -30.27 -0.03
C GLU A 277 -11.52 -30.81 -1.42
N ASN A 278 -11.94 -30.11 -2.47
CA ASN A 278 -11.71 -30.53 -3.85
C ASN A 278 -10.21 -30.55 -4.20
N ARG A 279 -9.41 -29.61 -3.67
CA ARG A 279 -7.94 -29.65 -3.81
C ARG A 279 -7.34 -30.87 -3.13
N GLN A 280 -7.73 -31.16 -1.89
CA GLN A 280 -7.25 -32.33 -1.15
C GLN A 280 -7.59 -33.64 -1.87
N LYS A 281 -8.79 -33.75 -2.43
CA LYS A 281 -9.22 -34.90 -3.25
C LYS A 281 -8.37 -35.03 -4.51
N ALA A 282 -8.08 -33.94 -5.21
CA ALA A 282 -7.27 -33.97 -6.43
C ALA A 282 -5.80 -34.38 -6.20
N GLU A 283 -5.28 -34.16 -5.00
CA GLU A 283 -3.91 -34.56 -4.62
C GLU A 283 -3.83 -36.03 -4.20
N THR A 284 -4.89 -36.60 -3.63
CA THR A 284 -4.89 -37.93 -2.99
C THR A 284 -5.63 -39.01 -3.76
N ALA A 285 -6.68 -38.66 -4.51
CA ALA A 285 -7.50 -39.59 -5.27
C ALA A 285 -7.31 -39.34 -6.78
N GLY A 286 -7.06 -40.41 -7.54
CA GLY A 286 -7.15 -40.36 -9.00
C GLY A 286 -8.51 -39.80 -9.45
N SER A 287 -8.58 -39.28 -10.68
CA SER A 287 -9.54 -38.31 -11.26
C SER A 287 -11.07 -38.44 -11.04
N ARG A 288 -11.57 -39.41 -10.25
CA ARG A 288 -12.98 -39.70 -10.00
C ARG A 288 -13.53 -38.82 -8.86
N GLY A 289 -14.63 -38.12 -9.10
CA GLY A 289 -15.32 -37.31 -8.09
C GLY A 289 -14.75 -35.90 -7.88
N ILE A 290 -13.79 -35.48 -8.71
CA ILE A 290 -13.24 -34.12 -8.67
C ILE A 290 -14.16 -33.14 -9.40
N ASP A 291 -14.48 -32.04 -8.74
CA ASP A 291 -15.21 -30.94 -9.34
C ASP A 291 -14.29 -30.11 -10.26
N LYS A 292 -14.53 -30.23 -11.56
CA LYS A 292 -13.73 -29.55 -12.59
C LYS A 292 -13.89 -28.02 -12.54
N GLN A 293 -15.06 -27.50 -12.14
CA GLN A 293 -15.27 -26.05 -12.04
C GLN A 293 -14.46 -25.46 -10.88
N LEU A 294 -14.37 -26.16 -9.75
CA LEU A 294 -13.57 -25.71 -8.62
C LEU A 294 -12.06 -25.76 -8.93
N LEU A 295 -11.60 -26.81 -9.63
CA LEU A 295 -10.22 -26.85 -10.13
C LEU A 295 -9.91 -25.72 -11.11
N GLU A 296 -10.85 -25.41 -12.01
CA GLU A 296 -10.72 -24.30 -12.92
C GLU A 296 -10.61 -22.97 -12.17
N TYR A 297 -11.47 -22.74 -11.16
CA TYR A 297 -11.40 -21.55 -10.31
C TYR A 297 -10.04 -21.43 -9.61
N ASP A 298 -9.50 -22.54 -9.08
CA ASP A 298 -8.17 -22.57 -8.47
C ASP A 298 -7.04 -22.26 -9.46
N ARG A 299 -7.13 -22.76 -10.69
CA ARG A 299 -6.18 -22.44 -11.76
C ARG A 299 -6.22 -20.94 -12.09
N LEU A 300 -7.41 -20.36 -12.21
CA LEU A 300 -7.61 -18.94 -12.53
C LEU A 300 -7.13 -18.02 -11.41
N ASN A 301 -7.13 -18.48 -10.16
CA ASN A 301 -6.53 -17.76 -9.03
C ASN A 301 -5.01 -17.60 -9.12
N ARG A 302 -4.33 -18.28 -10.04
CA ARG A 302 -2.89 -18.04 -10.33
C ARG A 302 -2.67 -16.82 -11.24
N SER A 303 -3.71 -16.38 -11.95
CA SER A 303 -3.66 -15.27 -12.91
C SER A 303 -4.69 -14.19 -12.58
N THR A 304 -4.73 -13.75 -11.31
CA THR A 304 -5.76 -12.85 -10.76
C THR A 304 -5.85 -11.45 -11.38
N ASN A 305 -5.04 -11.15 -12.40
CA ASN A 305 -5.06 -9.86 -13.09
C ASN A 305 -5.54 -9.97 -14.54
N ASP A 306 -5.72 -11.18 -15.06
CA ASP A 306 -6.13 -11.41 -16.44
C ASP A 306 -7.64 -11.22 -16.57
N LEU A 307 -8.07 -10.63 -17.69
CA LEU A 307 -9.50 -10.43 -18.00
C LEU A 307 -10.29 -11.74 -17.93
N THR A 308 -9.82 -12.79 -18.62
CA THR A 308 -10.45 -14.11 -18.62
C THR A 308 -10.56 -14.68 -17.20
N SER A 309 -9.54 -14.47 -16.36
CA SER A 309 -9.58 -14.92 -14.95
C SER A 309 -10.66 -14.21 -14.15
N HIS A 310 -10.86 -12.90 -14.35
CA HIS A 310 -11.94 -12.18 -13.68
C HIS A 310 -13.31 -12.67 -14.13
N ILE A 311 -13.53 -12.74 -15.46
CA ILE A 311 -14.81 -13.14 -16.05
C ILE A 311 -15.20 -14.55 -15.59
N GLU A 312 -14.30 -15.52 -15.74
CA GLU A 312 -14.61 -16.91 -15.45
C GLU A 312 -14.79 -17.16 -13.95
N ARG A 313 -14.00 -16.51 -13.08
CA ARG A 313 -14.20 -16.62 -11.63
C ARG A 313 -15.55 -16.02 -11.20
N VAL A 314 -15.93 -14.86 -11.73
CA VAL A 314 -17.25 -14.27 -11.48
C VAL A 314 -18.36 -15.21 -11.98
N ARG A 315 -18.22 -15.78 -13.19
CA ARG A 315 -19.20 -16.71 -13.77
C ARG A 315 -19.41 -17.93 -12.88
N ILE A 316 -18.32 -18.58 -12.44
CA ILE A 316 -18.38 -19.76 -11.56
C ILE A 316 -19.08 -19.42 -10.24
N LEU A 317 -18.77 -18.27 -9.63
CA LEU A 317 -19.45 -17.82 -8.41
C LEU A 317 -20.95 -17.61 -8.66
N ALA A 318 -21.32 -16.93 -9.75
CA ALA A 318 -22.71 -16.64 -10.07
C ALA A 318 -23.53 -17.93 -10.35
N GLU A 319 -22.96 -18.88 -11.10
CA GLU A 319 -23.60 -20.17 -11.38
C GLU A 319 -23.84 -20.99 -10.11
N ARG A 320 -22.83 -21.08 -9.24
CA ARG A 320 -22.96 -21.81 -7.97
C ARG A 320 -23.87 -21.12 -6.99
N PHE A 321 -23.79 -19.80 -6.89
CA PHE A 321 -24.69 -19.03 -6.05
C PHE A 321 -26.14 -19.20 -6.46
N SER A 322 -26.42 -19.25 -7.78
CA SER A 322 -27.78 -19.49 -8.28
C SER A 322 -28.32 -20.86 -7.84
N ARG A 323 -27.47 -21.90 -7.82
CA ARG A 323 -27.85 -23.23 -7.31
C ARG A 323 -28.01 -23.25 -5.80
N PHE A 324 -27.17 -22.51 -5.07
CA PHE A 324 -27.25 -22.38 -3.62
C PHE A 324 -28.50 -21.61 -3.17
N ALA A 325 -28.91 -20.60 -3.94
CA ALA A 325 -30.06 -19.75 -3.64
C ALA A 325 -31.41 -20.29 -4.17
N SER A 326 -31.40 -21.44 -4.85
CA SER A 326 -32.60 -22.12 -5.38
C SER A 326 -33.23 -23.02 -4.33
#